data_AF-A0A2P5K6I8-F1
#
_entry.id   AF-A0A2P5K6I8-F1
#
_cell.length_a   1.000
_cell.length_b   1.000
_cell.length_c   1.000
_cell.angle_alpha   90.00
_cell.angle_beta   90.00
_cell.angle_gamma   90.00
#
_symmetry.space_group_name_H-M   'P 1'
#
loop_
_entity.id
_entity.type
_entity.pdbx_description
1 polymer ?
#
loop_
_entity_poly.entity_id
_entity_poly.type
_entity_poly.pdbx_seq_one_letter_code
_entity_poly.pdbx_strand_id
1 'polypeptide(L)'
;MPKTEKELIARDATRDIEAELLQAVKQMKAGKAARTTKVEVSVASEARRVVGLSQTQFATVLGVSVRTLQEWEQGRRKPTGAAQRLLSIATRHPEVLIEELAVS
;
A
#
# COMPACT_ATOMS: atom_id res chain seq x y z
N MET A 1 8.00 -21.53 27.63
CA MET A 1 6.64 -21.84 28.11
C MET A 1 5.90 -20.52 28.31
N PRO A 2 4.60 -20.42 27.97
CA PRO A 2 3.82 -19.23 28.31
C PRO A 2 3.74 -19.07 29.83
N LYS A 3 3.73 -17.83 30.33
CA LYS A 3 3.67 -17.55 31.77
C LYS A 3 2.37 -18.09 32.38
N THR A 4 2.46 -18.59 33.60
CA THR A 4 1.31 -18.97 34.42
C THR A 4 0.56 -17.73 34.92
N GLU A 5 -0.70 -17.91 35.31
CA GLU A 5 -1.57 -16.82 35.77
C GLU A 5 -1.00 -16.08 36.99
N LYS A 6 -0.43 -16.81 37.96
CA LYS A 6 0.24 -16.21 39.13
C LYS A 6 1.41 -15.30 38.72
N GLU A 7 2.17 -15.68 37.70
CA GLU A 7 3.31 -14.89 37.21
C GLU A 7 2.86 -13.64 36.44
N LEU A 8 1.68 -13.68 35.81
CA LEU A 8 1.08 -12.50 35.16
C LEU A 8 0.59 -11.49 36.20
N ILE A 9 -0.10 -11.96 37.25
CA ILE A 9 -0.59 -11.11 38.34
C ILE A 9 0.58 -10.45 39.08
N ALA A 10 1.63 -11.22 39.42
CA ALA A 10 2.82 -10.68 40.07
C ALA A 10 3.55 -9.64 39.20
N ARG A 11 3.58 -9.85 37.87
CA ARG A 11 4.11 -8.86 36.93
C ARG A 11 3.29 -7.58 36.96
N ASP A 12 1.97 -7.69 36.78
CA ASP A 12 1.11 -6.51 36.62
C ASP A 12 0.93 -5.71 37.91
N ALA A 13 1.09 -6.35 39.08
CA ALA A 13 1.11 -5.67 40.38
C ALA A 13 2.30 -4.71 40.57
N THR A 14 3.37 -4.85 39.79
CA THR A 14 4.59 -4.03 39.91
C THR A 14 4.74 -2.99 38.80
N ARG A 15 3.78 -2.91 37.87
CA ARG A 15 3.85 -2.02 36.70
C ARG A 15 3.13 -0.70 36.93
N ASP A 16 3.79 0.37 36.49
CA ASP A 16 3.17 1.68 36.36
C ASP A 16 2.60 1.83 34.93
N ILE A 17 1.34 1.44 34.79
CA ILE A 17 0.65 1.44 33.49
C ILE A 17 0.49 2.86 32.94
N GLU A 18 0.34 3.86 33.80
CA GLU A 18 0.18 5.26 33.39
C GLU A 18 1.47 5.77 32.74
N ALA A 19 2.61 5.56 33.40
CA ALA A 19 3.92 5.95 32.87
C ALA A 19 4.23 5.23 31.54
N GLU A 20 3.95 3.93 31.46
CA GLU A 20 4.15 3.13 30.25
C GLU A 20 3.29 3.61 29.07
N LEU A 21 2.00 3.90 29.30
CA LEU A 21 1.10 4.44 28.27
C LEU A 21 1.57 5.81 27.79
N LEU A 22 1.95 6.69 28.72
CA LEU A 22 2.44 8.03 28.38
C LEU A 22 3.73 7.94 27.54
N GLN A 23 4.62 7.01 27.87
CA GLN A 23 5.84 6.74 27.11
C GLN A 23 5.52 6.25 25.69
N ALA A 24 4.57 5.32 25.55
CA ALA A 24 4.15 4.80 24.25
C ALA A 24 3.59 5.92 23.35
N VAL A 25 2.74 6.79 23.88
CA VAL A 25 2.20 7.95 23.12
C VAL A 25 3.31 8.90 22.69
N LYS A 26 4.28 9.20 23.57
CA LYS A 26 5.44 10.02 23.24
C LYS A 26 6.29 9.39 22.13
N GLN A 27 6.52 8.08 22.19
CA GLN A 27 7.24 7.34 21.15
C GLN A 27 6.51 7.39 19.81
N MET A 28 5.19 7.19 19.79
CA MET A 28 4.37 7.30 18.58
C MET A 28 4.42 8.70 17.97
N LYS A 29 4.24 9.75 18.78
CA LYS A 29 4.35 11.14 18.33
C LYS A 29 5.74 11.48 17.79
N ALA A 30 6.78 10.87 18.35
CA ALA A 30 8.17 11.01 17.87
C ALA A 30 8.50 10.11 16.67
N GLY A 31 7.54 9.34 16.14
CA GLY A 31 7.75 8.43 15.01
C GLY A 31 8.66 7.24 15.33
N LYS A 32 8.91 6.94 16.61
CA LYS A 32 9.75 5.80 17.04
C LYS A 32 8.96 4.51 16.89
N ALA A 33 9.09 3.86 15.73
CA ALA A 33 8.49 2.56 15.46
C ALA A 33 9.50 1.42 15.67
N ALA A 34 9.09 0.35 16.37
CA ALA A 34 9.91 -0.85 16.54
C ALA A 34 10.18 -1.58 15.22
N ARG A 35 9.26 -1.47 14.26
CA ARG A 35 9.40 -1.97 12.89
C ARG A 35 8.74 -1.01 11.93
N THR A 36 9.45 -0.62 10.87
CA THR A 36 8.88 0.14 9.76
C THR A 36 8.88 -0.74 8.52
N THR A 37 7.70 -0.97 7.94
CA THR A 37 7.58 -1.63 6.64
C THR A 37 7.37 -0.56 5.59
N LYS A 38 8.41 -0.27 4.79
CA LYS A 38 8.25 0.55 3.59
C LYS A 38 7.65 -0.33 2.50
N VAL A 39 6.41 -0.05 2.11
CA VAL A 39 5.77 -0.72 0.98
C VAL A 39 6.16 0.05 -0.27
N GLU A 40 6.94 -0.58 -1.15
CA GLU A 40 7.21 -0.02 -2.47
C GLU A 40 5.93 -0.07 -3.31
N VAL A 41 5.46 1.09 -3.73
CA VAL A 41 4.30 1.20 -4.63
C VAL A 41 4.79 0.94 -6.04
N SER A 42 4.14 0.01 -6.75
CA SER A 42 4.49 -0.26 -8.14
C SER A 42 4.13 0.92 -9.05
N VAL A 43 4.85 1.07 -10.16
CA VAL A 43 4.54 2.06 -11.19
C VAL A 43 3.12 1.92 -11.76
N ALA A 44 2.58 0.70 -11.80
CA ALA A 44 1.21 0.44 -12.25
C ALA A 44 0.17 0.94 -11.23
N SER A 45 0.42 0.70 -9.94
CA SER A 45 -0.45 1.16 -8.85
C SER A 45 -0.47 2.67 -8.75
N GLU A 46 0.69 3.31 -8.95
CA GLU A 46 0.81 4.77 -8.97
C GLU A 46 0.03 5.36 -10.15
N ALA A 47 0.28 4.88 -11.38
CA ALA A 47 -0.42 5.35 -12.57
C ALA A 47 -1.94 5.22 -12.43
N ARG A 48 -2.46 4.05 -12.01
CA ARG A 48 -3.91 3.86 -11.82
C ARG A 48 -4.48 4.82 -10.78
N ARG A 49 -3.76 5.05 -9.67
CA ARG A 49 -4.21 5.96 -8.61
C ARG A 49 -4.29 7.41 -9.10
N VAL A 50 -3.35 7.82 -9.95
CA VAL A 50 -3.35 9.17 -10.55
C VAL A 50 -4.51 9.35 -11.52
N VAL A 51 -4.80 8.36 -12.37
CA VAL A 51 -5.93 8.43 -13.31
C VAL A 51 -7.28 8.31 -12.60
N GLY A 52 -7.32 7.67 -11.42
CA GLY A 52 -8.54 7.56 -10.60
C GLY A 52 -9.51 6.46 -11.05
N LEU A 53 -9.05 5.49 -11.83
CA LEU A 53 -9.87 4.39 -12.35
C LEU A 53 -9.84 3.14 -11.47
N SER A 54 -10.93 2.36 -11.53
CA SER A 54 -10.94 0.99 -10.99
C SER A 54 -9.95 0.09 -11.74
N GLN A 55 -9.53 -1.03 -11.14
CA GLN A 55 -8.65 -1.99 -11.81
C GLN A 55 -9.24 -2.50 -13.13
N THR A 56 -10.56 -2.74 -13.16
CA THR A 56 -11.24 -3.21 -14.38
C THR A 56 -11.20 -2.16 -15.48
N GLN A 57 -11.62 -0.92 -15.19
CA GLN A 57 -11.60 0.17 -16.18
C GLN A 57 -10.19 0.45 -16.69
N PHE A 58 -9.22 0.52 -15.78
CA PHE A 58 -7.83 0.78 -16.16
C PHE A 58 -7.25 -0.35 -17.02
N ALA A 59 -7.55 -1.62 -16.69
CA ALA A 59 -7.12 -2.76 -17.50
C ALA A 59 -7.75 -2.74 -18.90
N THR A 60 -9.03 -2.38 -19.01
CA THR A 60 -9.73 -2.22 -20.29
C THR A 60 -9.05 -1.18 -21.17
N VAL A 61 -8.80 0.04 -20.64
CA VAL A 61 -8.16 1.12 -21.40
C VAL A 61 -6.73 0.77 -21.80
N LEU A 62 -5.99 0.05 -20.94
CA LEU A 62 -4.64 -0.43 -21.26
C LEU A 62 -4.62 -1.63 -22.22
N GLY A 63 -5.77 -2.22 -22.56
CA GLY A 63 -5.86 -3.40 -23.42
C GLY A 63 -5.24 -4.66 -22.82
N VAL A 64 -5.28 -4.80 -21.48
CA VAL A 64 -4.72 -5.96 -20.77
C VAL A 64 -5.77 -6.63 -19.89
N SER A 65 -5.54 -7.89 -19.51
CA SER A 65 -6.42 -8.54 -18.54
C SER A 65 -6.30 -7.89 -17.15
N VAL A 66 -7.38 -7.86 -16.38
CA VAL A 66 -7.35 -7.42 -14.97
C VAL A 66 -6.30 -8.20 -14.18
N ARG A 67 -6.13 -9.49 -14.47
CA ARG A 67 -5.11 -10.32 -13.84
C ARG A 67 -3.69 -9.84 -14.14
N THR A 68 -3.42 -9.45 -15.39
CA THR A 68 -2.12 -8.87 -15.80
C THR A 68 -1.83 -7.59 -15.01
N LEU A 69 -2.82 -6.68 -14.93
CA LEU A 69 -2.68 -5.46 -14.14
C LEU A 69 -2.41 -5.77 -12.66
N GLN A 70 -3.14 -6.72 -12.06
CA GLN A 70 -2.92 -7.13 -10.66
C GLN A 70 -1.53 -7.72 -10.42
N GLU A 71 -0.99 -8.50 -11.35
CA GLU A 71 0.38 -9.02 -11.26
C GLU A 71 1.43 -7.91 -11.32
N TRP A 72 1.18 -6.83 -12.06
CA TRP A 72 2.03 -5.64 -12.06
C TRP A 72 1.89 -4.84 -10.75
N GLU A 73 0.66 -4.60 -10.30
CA GLU A 73 0.38 -3.82 -9.09
C GLU A 73 0.97 -4.45 -7.83
N GLN A 74 0.96 -5.79 -7.78
CA GLN A 74 1.49 -6.57 -6.66
C GLN A 74 2.98 -6.89 -6.82
N GLY A 75 3.64 -6.39 -7.88
CA GLY A 75 5.07 -6.59 -8.12
C GLY A 75 5.48 -8.02 -8.49
N ARG A 76 4.53 -8.92 -8.76
CA ARG A 76 4.82 -10.30 -9.19
C ARG A 76 5.37 -10.38 -10.60
N ARG A 77 5.00 -9.42 -11.47
CA ARG A 77 5.54 -9.29 -12.83
C ARG A 77 5.88 -7.84 -13.13
N LYS A 78 6.88 -7.64 -13.98
CA LYS A 78 7.20 -6.32 -14.52
C LYS A 78 6.41 -6.09 -15.82
N PRO A 79 5.85 -4.89 -16.05
CA PRO A 79 5.27 -4.54 -17.33
C PRO A 79 6.34 -4.56 -18.43
N THR A 80 5.92 -4.85 -19.66
CA THR A 80 6.79 -4.75 -20.85
C THR A 80 7.26 -3.31 -21.06
N GLY A 81 8.31 -3.09 -21.87
CA GLY A 81 8.80 -1.73 -22.15
C GLY A 81 7.72 -0.79 -22.71
N ALA A 82 6.87 -1.29 -23.60
CA ALA A 82 5.72 -0.55 -24.12
C ALA A 82 4.69 -0.22 -23.02
N ALA A 83 4.35 -1.20 -22.18
CA ALA A 83 3.43 -0.98 -21.07
C ALA A 83 3.99 0.02 -20.04
N GLN A 84 5.30 0.00 -19.74
CA GLN A 84 5.93 0.99 -18.88
C GLN A 84 5.83 2.41 -19.44
N ARG A 85 6.02 2.56 -20.76
CA ARG A 85 5.84 3.86 -21.44
C ARG A 85 4.39 4.34 -21.34
N LEU A 86 3.42 3.45 -21.56
CA LEU A 86 2.01 3.78 -21.45
C LEU A 86 1.61 4.15 -20.01
N LEU A 87 2.08 3.43 -19.00
CA LEU A 87 1.88 3.77 -17.58
C LEU A 87 2.49 5.15 -17.23
N SER A 88 3.65 5.47 -17.81
CA SER A 88 4.28 6.79 -17.61
C SER A 88 3.48 7.91 -18.28
N ILE A 89 2.88 7.65 -19.44
CA ILE A 89 1.96 8.59 -20.10
C ILE A 89 0.71 8.75 -19.25
N ALA A 90 0.10 7.66 -18.78
CA ALA A 90 -1.07 7.69 -17.90
C ALA A 90 -0.85 8.51 -16.62
N THR A 91 0.39 8.54 -16.11
CA THR A 91 0.75 9.35 -14.94
C THR A 91 0.89 10.84 -15.26
N ARG A 92 1.34 11.18 -16.47
CA ARG A 92 1.56 12.58 -16.91
C ARG A 92 0.34 13.24 -17.54
N HIS A 93 -0.46 12.42 -18.22
CA HIS A 93 -1.63 12.81 -19.01
C HIS A 93 -2.80 11.88 -18.69
N PRO A 94 -3.33 11.91 -17.45
CA PRO A 94 -4.44 11.06 -17.04
C PRO A 94 -5.71 11.29 -17.87
N GLU A 95 -5.91 12.50 -18.38
CA GLU A 95 -7.04 12.91 -19.22
C GLU A 95 -7.21 12.01 -20.45
N VAL A 96 -6.11 11.60 -21.09
CA VAL A 96 -6.13 10.77 -22.29
C VAL A 96 -6.79 9.41 -22.00
N LEU A 97 -6.48 8.79 -20.86
CA LEU A 97 -7.05 7.48 -20.51
C LEU A 97 -8.52 7.59 -20.05
N ILE A 98 -8.91 8.74 -19.50
CA ILE A 98 -10.30 9.00 -19.11
C ILE A 98 -11.17 9.20 -20.35
N GLU A 99 -10.65 9.91 -21.36
CA GLU A 99 -11.30 10.09 -22.65
C GLU A 99 -11.48 8.76 -23.38
N GLU A 100 -10.43 7.93 -23.47
CA GLU A 100 -10.51 6.60 -24.10
C GLU A 100 -11.57 5.70 -23.44
N LEU A 101 -11.72 5.77 -22.11
CA LEU A 101 -12.77 5.04 -21.39
C LEU A 101 -14.18 5.53 -21.75
N ALA A 102 -14.35 6.81 -22.06
CA ALA A 102 -15.66 7.38 -22.41
C ALA A 102 -16.12 6.98 -23.83
N VAL A 103 -15.18 6.56 -24.69
CA VAL A 103 -15.45 6.15 -26.08
C VAL A 103 -15.58 4.62 -26.22
N SER A 104 -15.17 3.86 -25.20
CA SER A 104 -15.19 2.39 -25.15
C SER A 104 -16.47 1.82 -24.54
#